data_AF-A0A0R2R532-F1
#
_entry.id   AF-A0A0R2R532-F1
#
_cell.length_a   1.000
_cell.length_b   1.000
_cell.length_c   1.000
_cell.angle_alpha   90.00
_cell.angle_beta   90.00
_cell.angle_gamma   90.00
#
_symmetry.space_group_name_H-M   'P 1'
#
loop_
_entity.id
_entity.type
_entity.pdbx_description
1 polymer ?
#
loop_
_entity_poly.entity_id
_entity_poly.type
_entity_poly.pdbx_seq_one_letter_code
_entity_poly.pdbx_strand_id
1 'polypeptide(L)'
;MFTPGSKYLIAITGLSAVSFALYMLLVHPSALGAVALIGLLVATSLLTGITLFTRDGHTTEGNTAAATLDTPTPSMWPLVGAAGFALVLVGTITTPIVFIFGIVAILATLVEWTVQAWSERSSADVAYNASIRERILNPIEYPVLAAIGVAVIIFSFSRVMLAINKDAGAIIFIVAASAISLVGLLISVRPQLKKGIVQTIAVLAAVGLVGAGIASMGFGLREDLVVAAEEDHYAHQECGAEKSDHFDKGVSETIAATSGADATIELVDGKLTAHAQGIEGLQDSITVRRSNPSNIIFRNKDAGEFRLSANLGKKQIADGVMEDVVTCTQLISEGAEQWLTLTINKPAVSGEPYTLSVPGLEGQSIVVVVP
;
A
#
# COMPACT_ATOMS: atom_id res chain seq x y z
N MET A 1 34.65 43.10 21.09
CA MET A 1 34.73 42.76 22.53
C MET A 1 34.24 41.33 22.69
N PHE A 2 34.99 40.47 23.40
CA PHE A 2 34.61 39.06 23.59
C PHE A 2 33.50 38.93 24.63
N THR A 3 32.39 38.28 24.26
CA THR A 3 31.28 37.94 25.15
C THR A 3 31.72 36.87 26.16
N PRO A 4 31.10 36.77 27.36
CA PRO A 4 31.38 35.68 28.29
C PRO A 4 31.28 34.29 27.61
N GLY A 5 30.27 34.08 26.77
CA GLY A 5 30.10 32.83 26.00
C GLY A 5 31.23 32.56 25.02
N SER A 6 31.67 33.57 24.25
CA SER A 6 32.77 33.41 23.29
C SER A 6 34.10 33.06 23.97
N LYS A 7 34.34 33.53 25.20
CA LYS A 7 35.56 33.20 25.96
C LYS A 7 35.64 31.71 26.30
N TYR A 8 34.52 31.09 26.68
CA TYR A 8 34.47 29.66 26.97
C TYR A 8 34.76 28.83 25.72
N LEU A 9 34.15 29.18 24.58
CA LEU A 9 34.36 28.45 23.33
C LEU A 9 35.80 28.61 22.80
N ILE A 10 36.37 29.81 22.88
CA ILE A 10 37.80 30.04 22.56
C ILE A 10 38.70 29.16 23.44
N ALA A 11 38.41 29.06 24.74
CA ALA A 11 39.18 28.21 25.66
C ALA A 11 39.06 26.72 25.32
N ILE A 12 37.86 26.24 24.98
CA ILE A 12 37.63 24.84 24.58
C ILE A 12 38.31 24.53 23.24
N THR A 13 38.27 25.44 22.27
CA THR A 13 39.00 25.30 21.00
C THR A 13 40.50 25.25 21.23
N GLY A 14 41.04 26.12 22.10
CA GLY A 14 42.45 26.11 22.48
C GLY A 14 42.85 24.79 23.16
N LEU A 15 42.04 24.30 24.11
CA LEU A 15 42.26 23.02 24.76
C LEU A 15 42.24 21.87 23.75
N SER A 16 41.27 21.86 22.82
CA SER A 16 41.17 20.84 21.77
C SER A 16 42.39 20.83 20.86
N ALA A 17 42.93 22.01 20.52
CA ALA A 17 44.13 22.15 19.70
C ALA A 17 45.38 21.60 20.42
N VAL A 18 45.53 21.93 21.70
CA VAL A 18 46.63 21.43 22.54
C VAL A 18 46.51 19.91 22.72
N SER A 19 45.32 19.40 23.01
CA SER A 19 45.08 17.96 23.14
C SER A 19 45.37 17.20 21.84
N PHE A 20 44.99 17.73 20.67
CA PHE A 20 45.31 17.14 19.38
C PHE A 20 46.83 17.11 19.13
N ALA A 21 47.52 18.22 19.37
CA ALA A 21 48.97 18.32 19.18
C ALA A 21 49.74 17.36 20.11
N LEU A 22 49.35 17.31 21.39
CA LEU A 22 49.94 16.38 22.36
C LEU A 22 49.65 14.93 22.00
N TYR A 23 48.44 14.61 21.52
CA TYR A 23 48.10 13.26 21.09
C TYR A 23 48.96 12.81 19.91
N MET A 24 49.14 13.66 18.89
CA MET A 24 49.97 13.36 17.72
C MET A 24 51.46 13.21 18.07
N LEU A 25 51.92 13.83 19.17
CA LEU A 25 53.32 13.81 19.60
C LEU A 25 53.62 12.65 20.57
N LEU A 26 52.72 12.35 21.51
CA LEU A 26 52.96 11.42 22.62
C LEU A 26 52.37 10.02 22.41
N VAL A 27 51.31 9.90 21.60
CA VAL A 27 50.62 8.63 21.34
C VAL A 27 50.98 8.18 19.93
N HIS A 28 51.31 6.90 19.75
CA HIS A 28 51.49 6.36 18.39
C HIS A 28 50.23 6.67 17.56
N PRO A 29 50.37 7.22 16.33
CA PRO A 29 49.26 7.78 15.57
C PRO A 29 48.27 6.69 15.17
N SER A 30 47.34 6.35 16.07
CA SER A 30 46.17 5.57 15.71
C SER A 30 45.20 6.50 14.99
N ALA A 31 44.79 6.08 13.79
CA ALA A 31 43.95 6.89 12.90
C ALA A 31 42.67 7.37 13.60
N LEU A 32 42.10 6.55 14.50
CA LEU A 32 40.85 6.85 15.18
C LEU A 32 40.94 8.01 16.19
N GLY A 33 41.97 8.03 17.05
CA GLY A 33 42.09 9.09 18.06
C GLY A 33 42.48 10.44 17.46
N ALA A 34 43.32 10.43 16.42
CA ALA A 34 43.68 11.64 15.68
C ALA A 34 42.46 12.21 14.95
N VAL A 35 41.66 11.37 14.28
CA VAL A 35 40.42 11.76 13.60
C VAL A 35 39.37 12.31 14.57
N ALA A 36 39.23 11.73 15.75
CA ALA A 36 38.30 12.23 16.76
C ALA A 36 38.70 13.62 17.28
N LEU A 37 39.98 13.83 17.61
CA LEU A 37 40.48 15.08 18.17
C LEU A 37 40.53 16.22 17.14
N ILE A 38 40.91 15.93 15.88
CA ILE A 38 40.82 16.94 14.82
C ILE A 38 39.36 17.27 14.49
N GLY A 39 38.45 16.30 14.54
CA GLY A 39 37.01 16.53 14.40
C GLY A 39 36.46 17.45 15.49
N LEU A 40 36.83 17.21 16.75
CA LEU A 40 36.47 18.08 17.87
C LEU A 40 37.05 19.49 17.72
N LEU A 41 38.30 19.62 17.28
CA LEU A 41 38.94 20.90 17.02
C LEU A 41 38.21 21.67 15.92
N VAL A 42 37.87 21.03 14.80
CA VAL A 42 37.12 21.66 13.70
C VAL A 42 35.73 22.09 14.16
N ALA A 43 35.00 21.22 14.87
CA ALA A 43 33.66 21.51 15.36
C ALA A 43 33.66 22.70 16.35
N THR A 44 34.55 22.67 17.34
CA THR A 44 34.65 23.77 18.33
C THR A 44 35.14 25.06 17.68
N SER A 45 36.06 25.00 16.72
CA SER A 45 36.51 26.19 15.97
C SER A 45 35.38 26.82 15.16
N LEU A 46 34.53 26.00 14.52
CA LEU A 46 33.36 26.48 13.79
C LEU A 46 32.35 27.16 14.72
N LEU A 47 32.05 26.54 15.86
CA LEU A 47 31.15 27.13 16.88
C LEU A 47 31.72 28.43 17.45
N THR A 48 33.02 28.47 17.73
CA THR A 48 33.73 29.70 18.15
C THR A 48 33.61 30.78 17.08
N GLY A 49 33.82 30.45 15.81
CA GLY A 49 33.69 31.39 14.70
C GLY A 49 32.26 31.96 14.57
N ILE A 50 31.25 31.10 14.65
CA ILE A 50 29.84 31.49 14.59
C ILE A 50 29.49 32.43 15.74
N THR A 51 29.85 32.07 16.98
CA THR A 51 29.52 32.91 18.16
C THR A 51 30.24 34.25 18.16
N LEU A 52 31.46 34.32 17.62
CA LEU A 52 32.16 35.59 17.42
C LEU A 52 31.50 36.45 16.34
N PHE A 53 30.96 35.81 15.28
CA PHE A 53 30.28 36.50 14.20
C PHE A 53 28.89 37.01 14.59
N THR A 54 28.08 36.16 15.22
CA THR A 54 26.69 36.50 15.63
C THR A 54 26.64 37.31 16.92
N ARG A 55 27.74 37.31 17.70
CA ARG A 55 27.82 37.94 19.04
C ARG A 55 26.73 37.44 19.99
N ASP A 56 26.31 36.19 19.81
CA ASP A 56 25.27 35.55 20.61
C ASP A 56 25.66 35.48 22.09
N GLY A 57 24.69 35.64 22.98
CA GLY A 57 24.90 35.60 24.44
C GLY A 57 25.35 36.92 25.09
N HIS A 58 25.21 38.06 24.41
CA HIS A 58 25.27 39.37 25.06
C HIS A 58 23.94 39.67 25.77
N THR A 59 23.93 39.69 27.10
CA THR A 59 22.88 40.39 27.84
C THR A 59 23.16 41.89 27.77
N THR A 60 22.25 42.69 27.21
CA THR A 60 22.33 44.14 27.32
C THR A 60 22.34 44.52 28.80
N GLU A 61 23.35 45.26 29.26
CA GLU A 61 23.42 45.73 30.64
C GLU A 61 22.15 46.56 30.94
N GLY A 62 21.24 45.98 31.74
CA GLY A 62 19.91 46.53 32.03
C GLY A 62 18.82 45.48 32.25
N ASN A 63 18.91 44.29 31.65
CA ASN A 63 17.89 43.22 31.77
C ASN A 63 18.24 42.19 32.87
N THR A 64 18.49 42.64 34.10
CA THR A 64 18.82 41.74 35.24
C THR A 64 17.59 41.21 35.97
N ALA A 65 16.38 41.63 35.61
CA ALA A 65 15.16 41.03 36.15
C ALA A 65 14.70 39.88 35.25
N ALA A 66 14.80 38.64 35.73
CA ALA A 66 14.21 37.45 35.11
C ALA A 66 12.67 37.58 34.87
N ALA A 67 12.04 38.61 35.45
CA ALA A 67 10.61 38.92 35.35
C ALA A 67 10.18 39.61 34.04
N THR A 68 11.10 40.01 33.15
CA THR A 68 10.78 40.67 31.87
C THR A 68 11.09 39.83 30.64
N LEU A 69 11.44 38.55 30.80
CA LEU A 69 11.67 37.64 29.69
C LEU A 69 10.37 36.91 29.38
N ASP A 70 9.82 37.12 28.18
CA ASP A 70 8.72 36.30 27.67
C ASP A 70 9.16 34.84 27.66
N THR A 71 8.40 33.99 28.37
CA THR A 71 8.65 32.55 28.39
C THR A 71 8.34 31.96 27.02
N PRO A 72 9.23 31.13 26.44
CA PRO A 72 8.98 30.46 25.17
C PRO A 72 7.67 29.67 25.20
N THR A 73 6.96 29.65 24.08
CA THR A 73 5.71 28.90 23.96
C THR A 73 6.00 27.41 24.17
N PRO A 74 5.18 26.68 24.94
CA PRO A 74 5.33 25.23 25.02
C PRO A 74 5.25 24.61 23.60
N SER A 75 6.25 23.81 23.24
CA SER A 75 6.36 23.16 21.94
C SER A 75 6.32 21.65 22.10
N MET A 76 5.45 20.99 21.33
CA MET A 76 5.35 19.52 21.28
C MET A 76 6.38 18.90 20.33
N TRP A 77 6.99 19.68 19.44
CA TRP A 77 7.88 19.21 18.40
C TRP A 77 9.12 18.44 18.88
N PRO A 78 9.77 18.78 20.02
CA PRO A 78 10.85 17.95 20.56
C PRO A 78 10.41 16.51 20.86
N LEU A 79 9.18 16.33 21.35
CA LEU A 79 8.62 15.00 21.60
C LEU A 79 8.37 14.25 20.29
N VAL A 80 7.84 14.94 19.28
CA VAL A 80 7.63 14.37 17.93
C VAL A 80 8.96 13.98 17.29
N GLY A 81 10.00 14.80 17.44
CA GLY A 81 11.35 14.51 16.95
C GLY A 81 11.96 13.29 17.61
N ALA A 82 11.81 13.16 18.94
CA ALA A 82 12.26 11.99 19.68
C ALA A 82 11.52 10.72 19.22
N ALA A 83 10.20 10.80 19.02
CA ALA A 83 9.41 9.70 18.48
C ALA A 83 9.82 9.34 17.04
N GLY A 84 10.07 10.35 16.19
CA GLY A 84 10.58 10.16 14.83
C GLY A 84 11.93 9.47 14.80
N PHE A 85 12.87 9.88 15.67
CA PHE A 85 14.16 9.23 15.83
C PHE A 85 14.03 7.77 16.28
N ALA A 86 13.15 7.50 17.26
CA ALA A 86 12.85 6.13 17.67
C ALA A 86 12.29 5.29 16.50
N LEU A 87 11.37 5.85 15.69
CA LEU A 87 10.83 5.19 14.50
C LEU A 87 11.89 4.92 13.43
N VAL A 88 12.86 5.82 13.24
CA VAL A 88 14.00 5.57 12.34
C VAL A 88 14.80 4.37 12.83
N LEU A 89 15.15 4.32 14.12
CA LEU A 89 15.91 3.20 14.69
C LEU A 89 15.14 1.88 14.65
N VAL A 90 13.83 1.89 14.87
CA VAL A 90 13.00 0.69 14.74
C VAL A 90 12.84 0.28 13.27
N GLY A 91 12.71 1.27 12.38
CA GLY A 91 12.53 1.07 10.94
C GLY A 91 13.74 0.45 10.25
N THR A 92 14.96 0.71 10.72
CA THR A 92 16.16 0.06 10.17
C THR A 92 16.17 -1.45 10.40
N ILE A 93 15.44 -1.94 11.40
CA ILE A 93 15.39 -3.36 11.79
C ILE A 93 14.10 -4.03 11.30
N THR A 94 12.99 -3.29 11.20
CA THR A 94 11.66 -3.85 10.95
C THR A 94 11.26 -3.82 9.47
N THR A 95 10.82 -2.65 8.97
CA THR A 95 10.34 -2.48 7.60
C THR A 95 10.71 -1.10 7.05
N PRO A 96 10.96 -0.98 5.73
CA PRO A 96 11.28 0.30 5.10
C PRO A 96 10.20 1.37 5.30
N ILE A 97 8.94 0.97 5.41
CA ILE A 97 7.81 1.88 5.60
C ILE A 97 7.92 2.60 6.96
N VAL A 98 8.21 1.87 8.03
CA VAL A 98 8.39 2.45 9.39
C VAL A 98 9.57 3.42 9.40
N PHE A 99 10.65 3.07 8.71
CA PHE A 99 11.82 3.94 8.56
C PHE A 99 11.49 5.27 7.87
N ILE A 100 10.74 5.22 6.76
CA ILE A 100 10.30 6.41 6.02
C ILE A 100 9.42 7.30 6.91
N PHE A 101 8.47 6.74 7.66
CA PHE A 101 7.66 7.51 8.61
C PHE A 101 8.50 8.21 9.68
N GLY A 102 9.53 7.53 10.20
CA GLY A 102 10.49 8.14 11.12
C GLY A 102 11.21 9.35 10.51
N ILE A 103 11.71 9.22 9.28
CA ILE A 103 12.35 10.34 8.56
C ILE A 103 11.38 11.50 8.37
N VAL A 104 10.15 11.23 7.91
CA VAL A 104 9.13 12.26 7.70
C VAL A 104 8.83 12.99 9.01
N ALA A 105 8.70 12.28 10.14
CA ALA A 105 8.48 12.89 11.45
C ALA A 105 9.66 13.78 11.90
N ILE A 106 10.90 13.37 11.65
CA ILE A 106 12.09 14.19 11.93
C ILE A 106 12.11 15.44 11.06
N LEU A 107 11.85 15.30 9.75
CA LEU A 107 11.82 16.44 8.83
C LEU A 107 10.72 17.43 9.19
N ALA A 108 9.51 16.94 9.49
CA ALA A 108 8.40 17.77 9.97
C ALA A 108 8.80 18.50 11.26
N THR A 109 9.38 17.79 12.22
CA THR A 109 9.87 18.40 13.47
C THR A 109 10.92 19.49 13.19
N LEU A 110 11.88 19.24 12.31
CA LEU A 110 12.92 20.21 11.99
C LEU A 110 12.31 21.48 11.38
N VAL A 111 11.42 21.35 10.41
CA VAL A 111 10.77 22.49 9.75
C VAL A 111 9.91 23.26 10.74
N GLU A 112 8.98 22.57 11.40
CA GLU A 112 7.99 23.18 12.28
C GLU A 112 8.61 23.82 13.52
N TRP A 113 9.58 23.13 14.13
CA TRP A 113 10.27 23.67 15.30
C TRP A 113 11.17 24.86 14.93
N THR A 114 11.79 24.83 13.75
CA THR A 114 12.59 25.97 13.24
C THR A 114 11.70 27.17 12.94
N VAL A 115 10.57 26.97 12.26
CA VAL A 115 9.64 28.06 11.94
C VAL A 115 9.01 28.62 13.22
N GLN A 116 8.67 27.76 14.19
CA GLN A 116 8.19 28.20 15.50
C GLN A 116 9.26 29.07 16.18
N ALA A 117 10.49 28.55 16.33
CA ALA A 117 11.59 29.27 16.99
C ALA A 117 11.96 30.59 16.28
N TRP A 118 11.86 30.63 14.95
CA TRP A 118 12.07 31.85 14.15
C TRP A 118 10.92 32.85 14.33
N SER A 119 9.67 32.38 14.33
CA SER A 119 8.49 33.26 14.45
C SER A 119 8.45 33.95 15.81
N GLU A 120 8.76 33.23 16.89
CA GLU A 120 8.78 33.73 18.28
C GLU A 120 9.79 34.86 18.50
N ARG A 121 10.85 34.93 17.68
CA ARG A 121 11.91 35.95 17.74
C ARG A 121 11.83 37.00 16.61
N SER A 122 10.77 36.99 15.81
CA SER A 122 10.69 37.83 14.61
C SER A 122 10.42 39.32 14.93
N SER A 123 9.68 39.59 16.01
CA SER A 123 9.39 40.93 16.54
C SER A 123 9.31 40.89 18.07
N ALA A 124 9.26 42.08 18.70
CA ALA A 124 8.97 42.24 20.13
C ALA A 124 7.47 42.10 20.45
N ASP A 125 6.60 42.01 19.44
CA ASP A 125 5.15 41.84 19.61
C ASP A 125 4.77 40.36 19.41
N VAL A 126 4.32 39.73 20.50
CA VAL A 126 3.90 38.33 20.54
C VAL A 126 2.70 38.06 19.63
N ALA A 127 1.75 39.00 19.52
CA ALA A 127 0.56 38.82 18.69
C ALA A 127 0.92 38.84 17.19
N TYR A 128 1.85 39.71 16.82
CA TYR A 128 2.39 39.76 15.47
C TYR A 128 3.13 38.45 15.11
N ASN A 129 4.00 37.98 16.01
CA ASN A 129 4.77 36.75 15.83
C ASN A 129 3.86 35.52 15.60
N ALA A 130 2.79 35.38 16.40
CA ALA A 130 1.81 34.32 16.24
C ALA A 130 1.09 34.41 14.88
N SER A 131 0.71 35.63 14.46
CA SER A 131 0.01 35.84 13.19
C SER A 131 0.85 35.47 11.96
N ILE A 132 2.17 35.69 12.01
CA ILE A 132 3.08 35.30 10.92
C ILE A 132 3.20 33.79 10.85
N ARG A 133 3.38 33.10 11.99
CA ARG A 133 3.44 31.64 12.03
C ARG A 133 2.20 31.05 11.37
N GLU A 134 1.02 31.50 11.80
CA GLU A 134 -0.25 31.00 11.28
C GLU A 134 -0.38 31.21 9.77
N ARG A 135 -0.02 32.40 9.25
CA ARG A 135 -0.12 32.68 7.81
C ARG A 135 0.80 31.82 6.95
N ILE A 136 1.97 31.45 7.47
CA ILE A 136 2.96 30.66 6.74
C ILE A 136 2.66 29.16 6.86
N LEU A 137 2.35 28.66 8.06
CA LEU A 137 2.23 27.23 8.31
C LEU A 137 0.82 26.69 8.10
N ASN A 138 -0.24 27.38 8.56
CA ASN A 138 -1.60 26.84 8.50
C ASN A 138 -2.06 26.38 7.10
N PRO A 139 -1.72 27.08 5.99
CA PRO A 139 -2.12 26.64 4.65
C PRO A 139 -1.55 25.27 4.23
N ILE A 140 -0.43 24.86 4.82
CA ILE A 140 0.26 23.61 4.50
C ILE A 140 0.04 22.58 5.62
N GLU A 141 0.16 23.00 6.88
CA GLU A 141 0.03 22.17 8.07
C GLU A 141 -1.34 21.49 8.14
N TYR A 142 -2.43 22.23 7.95
CA TYR A 142 -3.78 21.63 8.07
C TYR A 142 -4.09 20.60 6.98
N PRO A 143 -3.87 20.85 5.67
CA PRO A 143 -4.11 19.84 4.66
C PRO A 143 -3.20 18.61 4.82
N VAL A 144 -1.93 18.81 5.15
CA VAL A 144 -0.98 17.70 5.31
C VAL A 144 -1.34 16.86 6.53
N LEU A 145 -1.61 17.46 7.68
CA LEU A 145 -2.04 16.72 8.87
C LEU A 145 -3.38 16.01 8.66
N ALA A 146 -4.32 16.64 7.94
CA ALA A 146 -5.58 15.99 7.59
C ALA A 146 -5.34 14.78 6.68
N ALA A 147 -4.49 14.89 5.66
CA ALA A 147 -4.15 13.79 4.76
C ALA A 147 -3.46 12.64 5.50
N ILE A 148 -2.51 12.94 6.38
CA ILE A 148 -1.83 11.93 7.23
C ILE A 148 -2.85 11.25 8.14
N GLY A 149 -3.72 12.02 8.81
CA GLY A 149 -4.77 11.48 9.66
C GLY A 149 -5.70 10.51 8.92
N VAL A 150 -6.14 10.89 7.71
CA VAL A 150 -6.95 10.02 6.85
C VAL A 150 -6.18 8.77 6.42
N ALA A 151 -4.91 8.91 6.03
CA ALA A 151 -4.07 7.77 5.64
C ALA A 151 -3.90 6.76 6.79
N VAL A 152 -3.68 7.24 8.02
CA VAL A 152 -3.58 6.39 9.22
C VAL A 152 -4.90 5.65 9.49
N ILE A 153 -6.04 6.33 9.35
CA ILE A 153 -7.37 5.72 9.49
C ILE A 153 -7.57 4.62 8.44
N ILE A 154 -7.29 4.91 7.17
CA ILE A 154 -7.43 3.94 6.05
C ILE A 154 -6.52 2.73 6.30
N PHE A 155 -5.27 2.96 6.67
CA PHE A 155 -4.32 1.89 6.96
C PHE A 155 -4.76 1.02 8.13
N SER A 156 -5.22 1.63 9.22
CA SER A 156 -5.71 0.90 10.40
C SER A 156 -6.94 0.04 10.04
N PHE A 157 -7.87 0.61 9.26
CA PHE A 157 -9.03 -0.11 8.77
C PHE A 157 -8.66 -1.28 7.86
N SER A 158 -7.70 -1.07 6.95
CA SER A 158 -7.16 -2.12 6.09
C SER A 158 -6.60 -3.29 6.90
N ARG A 159 -5.85 -3.02 7.98
CA ARG A 159 -5.31 -4.08 8.84
C ARG A 159 -6.38 -4.86 9.58
N VAL A 160 -7.40 -4.17 10.12
CA VAL A 160 -8.54 -4.84 10.76
C VAL A 160 -9.28 -5.75 9.76
N MET A 161 -9.51 -5.27 8.54
CA MET A 161 -10.16 -6.03 7.47
C MET A 161 -9.40 -7.29 7.04
N LEU A 162 -8.07 -7.21 7.03
CA LEU A 162 -7.23 -8.35 6.63
C LEU A 162 -7.17 -9.45 7.70
N ALA A 163 -7.31 -9.07 8.97
CA ALA A 163 -7.26 -10.01 10.10
C ALA A 163 -8.62 -10.66 10.41
N ILE A 164 -9.74 -10.05 10.01
CA ILE A 164 -11.08 -10.53 10.38
C ILE A 164 -11.61 -11.61 9.43
N ASN A 165 -12.33 -12.59 10.00
CA ASN A 165 -12.97 -13.66 9.23
C ASN A 165 -14.00 -13.10 8.24
N LYS A 166 -14.15 -13.75 7.08
CA LYS A 166 -15.02 -13.33 5.97
C LYS A 166 -16.47 -13.08 6.42
N ASP A 167 -17.04 -14.02 7.18
CA ASP A 167 -18.45 -13.97 7.57
C ASP A 167 -18.70 -13.01 8.74
N ALA A 168 -17.74 -12.89 9.65
CA ALA A 168 -17.81 -11.98 10.78
C ALA A 168 -17.57 -10.51 10.37
N GLY A 169 -16.72 -10.29 9.36
CA GLY A 169 -16.37 -8.98 8.84
C GLY A 169 -17.61 -8.16 8.50
N ALA A 170 -18.44 -8.67 7.58
CA ALA A 170 -19.63 -7.95 7.11
C ALA A 170 -20.55 -7.52 8.27
N ILE A 171 -20.82 -8.43 9.22
CA ILE A 171 -21.69 -8.15 10.37
C ILE A 171 -21.08 -7.07 11.26
N ILE A 172 -19.79 -7.20 11.61
CA ILE A 172 -19.09 -6.24 12.47
C ILE A 172 -19.08 -4.84 11.84
N PHE A 173 -18.89 -4.73 10.52
CA PHE A 173 -18.94 -3.44 9.83
C PHE A 173 -20.34 -2.85 9.76
N ILE A 174 -21.38 -3.65 9.53
CA ILE A 174 -22.76 -3.16 9.56
C ILE A 174 -23.08 -2.60 10.95
N VAL A 175 -22.72 -3.32 12.01
CA VAL A 175 -22.94 -2.89 13.39
C VAL A 175 -22.14 -1.63 13.71
N ALA A 176 -20.85 -1.60 13.36
CA ALA A 176 -19.98 -0.44 13.61
C ALA A 176 -20.44 0.79 12.82
N ALA A 177 -20.76 0.64 11.53
CA ALA A 177 -21.28 1.73 10.71
C ALA A 177 -22.60 2.26 11.27
N SER A 178 -23.52 1.37 11.64
CA SER A 178 -24.79 1.76 12.28
C SER A 178 -24.56 2.52 13.59
N ALA A 179 -23.62 2.07 14.42
CA ALA A 179 -23.27 2.75 15.66
C ALA A 179 -22.65 4.14 15.41
N ILE A 180 -21.73 4.26 14.45
CA ILE A 180 -21.11 5.54 14.07
C ILE A 180 -22.17 6.49 13.50
N SER A 181 -23.05 6.01 12.63
CA SER A 181 -24.17 6.80 12.10
C SER A 181 -25.13 7.25 13.19
N LEU A 182 -25.44 6.39 14.17
CA LEU A 182 -26.26 6.75 15.32
C LEU A 182 -25.60 7.85 16.16
N VAL A 183 -24.30 7.72 16.46
CA VAL A 183 -23.54 8.74 17.19
C VAL A 183 -23.51 10.06 16.41
N GLY A 184 -23.29 10.01 15.10
CA GLY A 184 -23.35 11.18 14.21
C GLY A 184 -24.72 11.85 14.23
N LEU A 185 -25.80 11.08 14.17
CA LEU A 185 -27.17 11.57 14.30
C LEU A 185 -27.40 12.24 15.66
N LEU A 186 -26.96 11.61 16.76
CA LEU A 186 -27.11 12.18 18.11
C LEU A 186 -26.35 13.51 18.27
N ILE A 187 -25.16 13.62 17.68
CA ILE A 187 -24.39 14.87 17.65
C ILE A 187 -25.14 15.94 16.83
N SER A 188 -25.67 15.55 15.67
CA SER A 188 -26.42 16.45 14.78
C SER A 188 -27.67 17.03 15.43
N VAL A 189 -28.42 16.23 16.19
CA VAL A 189 -29.67 16.64 16.85
C VAL A 189 -29.43 17.48 18.12
N ARG A 190 -28.20 17.50 18.66
CA ARG A 190 -27.84 18.20 19.90
C ARG A 190 -26.88 19.39 19.64
N PRO A 191 -27.38 20.54 19.16
CA PRO A 191 -26.54 21.68 18.77
C PRO A 191 -25.81 22.38 19.94
N GLN A 192 -26.21 22.11 21.18
CA GLN A 192 -25.57 22.68 22.39
C GLN A 192 -24.47 21.79 23.00
N LEU A 193 -24.04 20.73 22.31
CA LEU A 193 -22.93 19.91 22.79
C LEU A 193 -21.66 20.75 22.88
N LYS A 194 -20.99 20.67 24.03
CA LYS A 194 -19.69 21.32 24.24
C LYS A 194 -18.70 20.76 23.22
N LYS A 195 -17.95 21.63 22.53
CA LYS A 195 -16.90 21.24 21.57
C LYS A 195 -15.94 20.18 22.13
N GLY A 196 -15.61 20.30 23.41
CA GLY A 196 -14.76 19.32 24.11
C GLY A 196 -15.31 17.89 24.08
N ILE A 197 -16.62 17.70 24.22
CA ILE A 197 -17.24 16.36 24.19
C ILE A 197 -17.08 15.72 22.80
N VAL A 198 -17.36 16.49 21.75
CA VAL A 198 -17.23 16.02 20.36
C VAL A 198 -15.77 15.67 20.04
N GLN A 199 -14.83 16.51 20.49
CA GLN A 199 -13.40 16.26 20.35
C GLN A 199 -12.98 14.98 21.09
N THR A 200 -13.44 14.77 22.33
CA THR A 200 -13.11 13.56 23.09
C THR A 200 -13.63 12.30 22.41
N ILE A 201 -14.87 12.31 21.91
CA ILE A 201 -15.45 11.17 21.18
C ILE A 201 -14.63 10.87 19.92
N ALA A 202 -14.30 11.90 19.13
CA ALA A 202 -13.52 11.74 17.91
C ALA A 202 -12.12 11.18 18.19
N VAL A 203 -11.43 11.69 19.21
CA VAL A 203 -10.10 11.19 19.61
C VAL A 203 -10.18 9.74 20.10
N LEU A 204 -11.15 9.40 20.94
CA LEU A 204 -11.32 8.02 21.43
C LEU A 204 -11.63 7.05 20.28
N ALA A 205 -12.46 7.44 19.31
CA ALA A 205 -12.75 6.64 18.14
C ALA A 205 -11.50 6.42 17.27
N ALA A 206 -10.73 7.48 17.02
CA ALA A 206 -9.48 7.40 16.26
C ALA A 206 -8.44 6.51 16.96
N VAL A 207 -8.22 6.71 18.27
CA VAL A 207 -7.29 5.88 19.06
C VAL A 207 -7.76 4.42 19.12
N GLY A 208 -9.05 4.18 19.28
CA GLY A 208 -9.63 2.84 19.27
C GLY A 208 -9.40 2.12 17.94
N LEU A 209 -9.63 2.81 16.82
CA LEU A 209 -9.39 2.26 15.48
C LEU A 209 -7.89 1.96 15.24
N VAL A 210 -7.01 2.90 15.60
CA VAL A 210 -5.56 2.71 15.46
C VAL A 210 -5.08 1.56 16.34
N GLY A 211 -5.54 1.49 17.59
CA GLY A 211 -5.23 0.39 18.51
C GLY A 211 -5.69 -0.96 17.97
N ALA A 212 -6.91 -1.04 17.41
CA ALA A 212 -7.42 -2.23 16.75
C ALA A 212 -6.58 -2.60 15.51
N GLY A 213 -6.18 -1.62 14.70
CA GLY A 213 -5.29 -1.81 13.56
C GLY A 213 -3.93 -2.37 13.97
N ILE A 214 -3.33 -1.85 15.04
CA ILE A 214 -2.06 -2.36 15.57
C ILE A 214 -2.22 -3.79 16.11
N ALA A 215 -3.27 -4.06 16.88
CA ALA A 215 -3.54 -5.39 17.39
C ALA A 215 -3.76 -6.41 16.26
N SER A 216 -4.48 -6.01 15.19
CA SER A 216 -4.73 -6.86 14.01
C SER A 216 -3.45 -7.27 13.28
N MET A 217 -2.38 -6.45 13.33
CA MET A 217 -1.09 -6.84 12.77
C MET A 217 -0.45 -8.02 13.51
N GLY A 218 -0.75 -8.20 14.80
CA GLY A 218 -0.30 -9.36 15.57
C GLY A 218 -1.02 -10.66 15.22
N PHE A 219 -2.26 -10.56 14.71
CA PHE A 219 -3.06 -11.72 14.28
C PHE A 219 -2.79 -12.15 12.84
N GLY A 220 -2.14 -11.30 12.03
CA GLY A 220 -1.78 -11.61 10.65
C GLY A 220 -2.95 -11.53 9.66
N LEU A 221 -2.76 -12.13 8.48
CA LEU A 221 -3.81 -12.29 7.48
C LEU A 221 -4.69 -13.48 7.87
N ARG A 222 -5.99 -13.42 7.62
CA ARG A 222 -6.87 -14.59 7.76
C ARG A 222 -6.42 -15.74 6.84
N GLU A 223 -6.64 -16.98 7.27
CA GLU A 223 -6.14 -18.20 6.58
C GLU A 223 -6.49 -18.23 5.09
N ASP A 224 -7.73 -17.91 4.73
CA ASP A 224 -8.17 -17.83 3.33
C ASP A 224 -7.29 -16.92 2.46
N LEU A 225 -6.79 -15.81 3.03
CA LEU A 225 -5.94 -14.86 2.31
C LEU A 225 -4.49 -15.32 2.22
N VAL A 226 -4.04 -16.16 3.16
CA VAL A 226 -2.70 -16.77 3.13
C VAL A 226 -2.66 -17.82 2.04
N VAL A 227 -3.65 -18.72 2.03
CA VAL A 227 -3.85 -19.72 0.97
C VAL A 227 -3.96 -19.02 -0.39
N ALA A 228 -4.76 -17.95 -0.46
CA ALA A 228 -4.91 -17.15 -1.68
C ALA A 228 -3.66 -16.42 -2.17
N ALA A 229 -2.72 -16.11 -1.27
CA ALA A 229 -1.46 -15.47 -1.65
C ALA A 229 -0.43 -16.49 -2.16
N GLU A 230 -0.57 -17.76 -1.78
CA GLU A 230 0.31 -18.86 -2.17
C GLU A 230 -0.18 -19.56 -3.44
N GLU A 231 -1.50 -19.68 -3.60
CA GLU A 231 -2.14 -20.14 -4.83
C GLU A 231 -2.23 -18.98 -5.81
N ASP A 232 -1.47 -19.03 -6.91
CA ASP A 232 -1.64 -18.08 -8.01
C ASP A 232 -3.03 -18.31 -8.63
N HIS A 233 -4.05 -17.62 -8.12
CA HIS A 233 -5.46 -17.80 -8.48
C HIS A 233 -5.77 -17.62 -9.97
N TYR A 234 -4.82 -17.10 -10.75
CA TYR A 234 -4.94 -16.97 -12.21
C TYR A 234 -4.24 -18.09 -12.98
N ALA A 235 -3.49 -18.97 -12.30
CA ALA A 235 -2.75 -20.08 -12.89
C ALA A 235 -3.55 -21.40 -12.92
N HIS A 236 -4.56 -21.56 -12.06
CA HIS A 236 -5.34 -22.80 -11.95
C HIS A 236 -6.64 -22.75 -12.75
N GLN A 237 -6.55 -22.77 -14.09
CA GLN A 237 -7.72 -23.04 -14.92
C GLN A 237 -7.93 -24.56 -15.03
N GLU A 238 -8.64 -25.12 -14.06
CA GLU A 238 -8.91 -26.56 -13.97
C GLU A 238 -9.98 -26.99 -14.97
N CYS A 239 -9.55 -27.33 -16.19
CA CYS A 239 -10.44 -27.76 -17.27
C CYS A 239 -10.83 -29.25 -17.20
N GLY A 240 -10.90 -29.82 -15.99
CA GLY A 240 -11.28 -31.21 -15.73
C GLY A 240 -12.79 -31.46 -15.77
N ALA A 241 -13.20 -32.72 -15.62
CA ALA A 241 -14.62 -33.08 -15.50
C ALA A 241 -15.21 -32.73 -14.12
N GLU A 242 -14.37 -32.69 -13.09
CA GLU A 242 -14.79 -32.36 -11.74
C GLU A 242 -15.00 -30.85 -11.55
N LYS A 243 -15.80 -30.51 -10.54
CA LYS A 243 -16.06 -29.13 -10.15
C LYS A 243 -14.85 -28.58 -9.43
N SER A 244 -14.26 -27.54 -10.00
CA SER A 244 -13.12 -26.88 -9.41
C SER A 244 -13.58 -25.96 -8.27
N ASP A 245 -12.83 -26.00 -7.17
CA ASP A 245 -13.09 -25.11 -6.04
C ASP A 245 -12.74 -23.66 -6.35
N HIS A 246 -11.90 -23.39 -7.35
CA HIS A 246 -11.40 -22.05 -7.66
C HIS A 246 -12.06 -21.43 -8.89
N PHE A 247 -12.36 -22.23 -9.92
CA PHE A 247 -12.78 -21.71 -11.22
C PHE A 247 -14.30 -21.75 -11.42
N ASP A 248 -15.06 -22.69 -10.83
CA ASP A 248 -16.51 -22.86 -11.05
C ASP A 248 -17.41 -22.12 -10.03
N LYS A 249 -16.98 -20.96 -9.54
CA LYS A 249 -17.74 -20.13 -8.59
C LYS A 249 -18.47 -18.98 -9.29
N GLY A 250 -19.76 -18.82 -9.00
CA GLY A 250 -20.57 -17.69 -9.49
C GLY A 250 -20.75 -17.71 -11.02
N VAL A 251 -21.02 -18.90 -11.58
CA VAL A 251 -21.08 -19.13 -13.02
C VAL A 251 -22.17 -18.27 -13.67
N SER A 252 -21.79 -17.59 -14.75
CA SER A 252 -22.75 -16.86 -15.60
C SER A 252 -23.38 -17.84 -16.58
N GLU A 253 -24.57 -18.33 -16.23
CA GLU A 253 -25.32 -19.34 -17.02
C GLU A 253 -26.09 -18.76 -18.21
N THR A 254 -26.08 -17.43 -18.38
CA THR A 254 -26.78 -16.75 -19.46
C THR A 254 -25.86 -15.79 -20.19
N ILE A 255 -26.00 -15.71 -21.51
CA ILE A 255 -25.27 -14.77 -22.36
C ILE A 255 -26.26 -13.81 -23.01
N ALA A 256 -26.02 -12.50 -22.87
CA ALA A 256 -26.81 -11.46 -23.53
C ALA A 256 -26.22 -11.05 -24.91
N ALA A 257 -25.55 -11.95 -25.61
CA ALA A 257 -24.86 -11.63 -26.86
C ALA A 257 -25.73 -11.99 -28.08
N THR A 258 -26.33 -10.97 -28.69
CA THR A 258 -27.15 -11.12 -29.90
C THR A 258 -26.31 -11.23 -31.19
N SER A 259 -25.02 -10.91 -31.14
CA SER A 259 -24.11 -10.91 -32.29
C SER A 259 -22.66 -11.10 -31.85
N GLY A 260 -21.80 -11.57 -32.76
CA GLY A 260 -20.34 -11.62 -32.55
C GLY A 260 -19.81 -12.96 -32.03
N ALA A 261 -20.62 -14.01 -32.02
CA ALA A 261 -20.17 -15.39 -31.88
C ALA A 261 -19.82 -15.95 -33.27
N ASP A 262 -18.59 -16.44 -33.41
CA ASP A 262 -18.09 -17.07 -34.64
C ASP A 262 -18.64 -18.51 -34.79
N ALA A 263 -18.90 -19.19 -33.67
CA ALA A 263 -19.53 -20.52 -33.64
C ALA A 263 -20.37 -20.73 -32.38
N THR A 264 -21.39 -21.58 -32.48
CA THR A 264 -22.15 -22.11 -31.35
C THR A 264 -21.95 -23.61 -31.27
N ILE A 265 -21.54 -24.12 -30.12
CA ILE A 265 -21.31 -25.53 -29.85
C ILE A 265 -22.39 -25.99 -28.88
N GLU A 266 -23.15 -26.98 -29.31
CA GLU A 266 -24.22 -27.56 -28.51
C GLU A 266 -23.87 -29.01 -28.14
N LEU A 267 -24.06 -29.35 -26.86
CA LEU A 267 -24.02 -30.72 -26.37
C LEU A 267 -25.46 -31.23 -26.29
N VAL A 268 -25.80 -32.24 -27.11
CA VAL A 268 -27.15 -32.81 -27.22
C VAL A 268 -27.07 -34.33 -27.33
N ASP A 269 -27.80 -35.04 -26.47
CA ASP A 269 -27.83 -36.51 -26.37
C ASP A 269 -26.43 -37.13 -26.25
N GLY A 270 -25.58 -36.46 -25.48
CA GLY A 270 -24.18 -36.80 -25.28
C GLY A 270 -23.31 -36.53 -26.49
N LYS A 271 -23.80 -35.84 -27.55
CA LYS A 271 -23.08 -35.53 -28.79
C LYS A 271 -22.72 -34.04 -28.92
N LEU A 272 -21.45 -33.73 -29.13
CA LEU A 272 -20.99 -32.39 -29.49
C LEU A 272 -21.29 -32.06 -30.95
N THR A 273 -21.95 -30.93 -31.17
CA THR A 273 -22.31 -30.42 -32.49
C THR A 273 -21.90 -28.96 -32.64
N ALA A 274 -21.27 -28.61 -33.77
CA ALA A 274 -20.86 -27.24 -34.05
C ALA A 274 -21.72 -26.59 -35.13
N HIS A 275 -22.14 -25.36 -34.86
CA HIS A 275 -22.81 -24.45 -35.78
C HIS A 275 -21.87 -23.26 -36.04
N ALA A 276 -21.16 -23.28 -37.17
CA ALA A 276 -20.32 -22.17 -37.59
C ALA A 276 -21.17 -21.05 -38.21
N GLN A 277 -20.86 -19.79 -37.89
CA GLN A 277 -21.61 -18.65 -38.41
C GLN A 277 -21.52 -18.59 -39.95
N GLY A 278 -22.68 -18.64 -40.61
CA GLY A 278 -22.77 -18.52 -42.07
C GLY A 278 -22.53 -19.81 -42.87
N ILE A 279 -22.40 -20.96 -42.21
CA ILE A 279 -22.34 -22.28 -42.87
C ILE A 279 -23.59 -23.07 -42.51
N GLU A 280 -24.35 -23.50 -43.53
CA GLU A 280 -25.51 -24.38 -43.31
C GLU A 280 -25.07 -25.81 -43.01
N GLY A 281 -25.61 -26.40 -41.94
CA GLY A 281 -25.39 -27.79 -41.55
C GLY A 281 -24.43 -27.96 -40.36
N LEU A 282 -24.50 -29.14 -39.74
CA LEU A 282 -23.64 -29.54 -38.63
C LEU A 282 -22.21 -29.70 -39.10
N GLN A 283 -21.26 -29.14 -38.36
CA GLN A 283 -19.84 -29.22 -38.66
C GLN A 283 -19.09 -30.05 -37.61
N ASP A 284 -18.17 -30.89 -38.07
CA ASP A 284 -17.20 -31.60 -37.21
C ASP A 284 -15.90 -30.78 -37.01
N SER A 285 -15.81 -29.62 -37.66
CA SER A 285 -14.70 -28.68 -37.52
C SER A 285 -15.16 -27.23 -37.58
N ILE A 286 -14.44 -26.34 -36.90
CA ILE A 286 -14.66 -24.89 -36.96
C ILE A 286 -13.38 -24.20 -37.41
N THR A 287 -13.52 -23.16 -38.24
CA THR A 287 -12.38 -22.33 -38.66
C THR A 287 -12.35 -21.06 -37.81
N VAL A 288 -11.23 -20.81 -37.14
CA VAL A 288 -11.02 -19.64 -36.29
C VAL A 288 -10.01 -18.69 -36.91
N ARG A 289 -10.13 -17.40 -36.60
CA ARG A 289 -9.24 -16.37 -37.19
C ARG A 289 -7.91 -16.36 -36.46
N ARG A 290 -6.81 -16.38 -37.22
CA ARG A 290 -5.47 -16.29 -36.66
C ARG A 290 -5.23 -14.91 -36.01
N SER A 291 -4.71 -14.93 -34.80
CA SER A 291 -4.32 -13.74 -34.01
C SER A 291 -5.47 -12.73 -33.77
N ASN A 292 -6.72 -13.17 -33.86
CA ASN A 292 -7.90 -12.36 -33.56
C ASN A 292 -8.80 -13.15 -32.60
N PRO A 293 -9.36 -12.54 -31.54
CA PRO A 293 -10.31 -13.23 -30.66
C PRO A 293 -11.45 -13.84 -31.46
N SER A 294 -11.58 -15.16 -31.36
CA SER A 294 -12.70 -15.94 -31.87
C SER A 294 -13.60 -16.31 -30.69
N ASN A 295 -14.88 -16.02 -30.82
CA ASN A 295 -15.87 -16.15 -29.77
C ASN A 295 -16.76 -17.35 -30.03
N ILE A 296 -16.82 -18.27 -29.08
CA ILE A 296 -17.56 -19.52 -29.19
C ILE A 296 -18.58 -19.57 -28.06
N ILE A 297 -19.84 -19.81 -28.40
CA ILE A 297 -20.89 -20.06 -27.40
C ILE A 297 -20.94 -21.56 -27.14
N PHE A 298 -20.85 -21.97 -25.89
CA PHE A 298 -21.17 -23.33 -25.47
C PHE A 298 -22.57 -23.37 -24.86
N ARG A 299 -23.42 -24.28 -25.34
CA ARG A 299 -24.77 -24.53 -24.81
C ARG A 299 -24.89 -25.98 -24.38
N ASN A 300 -25.20 -26.20 -23.11
CA ASN A 300 -25.46 -27.54 -22.59
C ASN A 300 -26.96 -27.85 -22.70
N LYS A 301 -27.36 -28.85 -23.49
CA LYS A 301 -28.76 -29.32 -23.53
C LYS A 301 -28.96 -30.68 -22.86
N ASP A 302 -27.90 -31.22 -22.26
CA ASP A 302 -27.92 -32.53 -21.60
C ASP A 302 -28.08 -32.40 -20.10
N ALA A 303 -28.67 -33.43 -19.50
CA ALA A 303 -28.81 -33.54 -18.05
C ALA A 303 -27.43 -33.71 -17.39
N GLY A 304 -26.93 -32.67 -16.74
CA GLY A 304 -25.66 -32.66 -16.03
C GLY A 304 -24.99 -31.28 -16.00
N GLU A 305 -23.89 -31.15 -15.27
CA GLU A 305 -22.99 -30.00 -15.35
C GLU A 305 -21.84 -30.37 -16.32
N PHE A 306 -21.69 -29.61 -17.40
CA PHE A 306 -20.63 -29.84 -18.40
C PHE A 306 -19.89 -28.54 -18.71
N ARG A 307 -18.64 -28.66 -19.14
CA ARG A 307 -17.83 -27.54 -19.62
C ARG A 307 -17.25 -27.84 -20.98
N LEU A 308 -17.00 -26.81 -21.77
CA LEU A 308 -16.26 -26.92 -23.02
C LEU A 308 -14.79 -26.60 -22.77
N SER A 309 -13.90 -27.49 -23.18
CA SER A 309 -12.45 -27.34 -23.06
C SER A 309 -11.80 -27.27 -24.43
N ALA A 310 -10.96 -26.25 -24.66
CA ALA A 310 -10.15 -26.05 -25.84
C ALA A 310 -8.71 -26.48 -25.57
N ASN A 311 -8.28 -27.54 -26.24
CA ASN A 311 -6.90 -28.02 -26.21
C ASN A 311 -6.13 -27.37 -27.36
N LEU A 312 -5.20 -26.47 -27.02
CA LEU A 312 -4.45 -25.62 -27.97
C LEU A 312 -2.98 -26.07 -28.12
N GLY A 313 -2.70 -27.36 -27.88
CA GLY A 313 -1.37 -27.96 -27.96
C GLY A 313 -0.48 -27.63 -26.77
N LYS A 314 0.84 -27.66 -26.95
CA LYS A 314 1.83 -27.47 -25.87
C LYS A 314 2.63 -26.19 -26.03
N LYS A 315 2.92 -25.52 -24.92
CA LYS A 315 3.79 -24.33 -24.86
C LYS A 315 4.98 -24.59 -23.96
N GLN A 316 6.15 -24.17 -24.42
CA GLN A 316 7.35 -24.18 -23.60
C GLN A 316 7.32 -23.00 -22.62
N ILE A 317 7.43 -23.28 -21.32
CA ILE A 317 7.40 -22.25 -20.26
C ILE A 317 8.81 -22.07 -19.65
N ALA A 318 9.63 -23.12 -19.66
CA ALA A 318 11.04 -23.11 -19.29
C ALA A 318 11.84 -24.08 -20.17
N ASP A 319 13.17 -24.04 -20.10
CA ASP A 319 14.04 -24.96 -20.84
C ASP A 319 13.68 -26.42 -20.55
N GLY A 320 13.15 -27.13 -21.56
CA GLY A 320 12.72 -28.52 -21.46
C GLY A 320 11.36 -28.78 -20.82
N VAL A 321 10.63 -27.76 -20.33
CA VAL A 321 9.30 -27.93 -19.72
C VAL A 321 8.20 -27.46 -20.68
N MET A 322 7.42 -28.42 -21.15
CA MET A 322 6.25 -28.22 -22.03
C MET A 322 4.98 -28.41 -21.21
N GLU A 323 4.10 -27.41 -21.23
CA GLU A 323 2.79 -27.47 -20.57
C GLU A 323 1.67 -27.45 -21.62
N ASP A 324 0.60 -28.20 -21.36
CA ASP A 324 -0.58 -28.21 -22.22
C ASP A 324 -1.32 -26.88 -22.09
N VAL A 325 -1.57 -26.22 -23.23
CA VAL A 325 -2.34 -24.98 -23.29
C VAL A 325 -3.81 -25.37 -23.40
N VAL A 326 -4.51 -25.36 -22.26
CA VAL A 326 -5.93 -25.66 -22.20
C VAL A 326 -6.69 -24.42 -21.74
N THR A 327 -7.80 -24.10 -22.40
CA THR A 327 -8.69 -23.00 -22.01
C THR A 327 -10.12 -23.51 -22.05
N CYS A 328 -10.90 -23.31 -20.99
CA CYS A 328 -12.25 -23.86 -20.88
C CYS A 328 -13.27 -22.85 -20.38
N THR A 329 -14.55 -23.18 -20.60
CA THR A 329 -15.67 -22.57 -19.88
C THR A 329 -15.76 -23.13 -18.46
N GLN A 330 -16.54 -22.46 -17.61
CA GLN A 330 -16.96 -23.04 -16.34
C GLN A 330 -17.97 -24.18 -16.59
N LEU A 331 -18.23 -24.97 -15.54
CA LEU A 331 -19.30 -25.95 -15.54
C LEU A 331 -20.66 -25.26 -15.59
N ILE A 332 -21.47 -25.59 -16.59
CA ILE A 332 -22.81 -25.05 -16.78
C ILE A 332 -23.86 -26.16 -16.69
N SER A 333 -25.00 -25.85 -16.07
CA SER A 333 -26.13 -26.76 -15.94
C SER A 333 -26.87 -26.98 -17.27
N GLU A 334 -27.81 -27.92 -17.28
CA GLU A 334 -28.72 -28.12 -18.41
C GLU A 334 -29.46 -26.81 -18.77
N GLY A 335 -29.49 -26.49 -20.05
CA GLY A 335 -30.14 -25.30 -20.61
C GLY A 335 -29.33 -24.00 -20.50
N ALA A 336 -28.19 -24.01 -19.82
CA ALA A 336 -27.33 -22.83 -19.66
C ALA A 336 -26.37 -22.62 -20.85
N GLU A 337 -25.84 -21.41 -20.94
CA GLU A 337 -24.92 -20.98 -21.99
C GLU A 337 -23.73 -20.22 -21.41
N GLN A 338 -22.55 -20.45 -21.97
CA GLN A 338 -21.34 -19.70 -21.61
C GLN A 338 -20.47 -19.36 -22.82
N TRP A 339 -19.78 -18.21 -22.70
CA TRP A 339 -18.89 -17.68 -23.72
C TRP A 339 -17.46 -18.18 -23.51
N LEU A 340 -16.83 -18.66 -24.59
CA LEU A 340 -15.42 -19.01 -24.66
C LEU A 340 -14.74 -18.14 -25.70
N THR A 341 -13.80 -17.30 -25.28
CA THR A 341 -12.97 -16.50 -26.20
C THR A 341 -11.60 -17.12 -26.35
N LEU A 342 -11.23 -17.46 -27.59
CA LEU A 342 -9.93 -18.03 -27.93
C LEU A 342 -9.16 -17.06 -28.82
N THR A 343 -7.88 -16.85 -28.51
CA THR A 343 -6.98 -16.08 -29.39
C THR A 343 -5.78 -16.95 -29.75
N ILE A 344 -5.78 -17.48 -30.98
CA ILE A 344 -4.80 -18.46 -31.41
C ILE A 344 -3.84 -17.83 -32.42
N ASN A 345 -2.56 -17.74 -32.04
CA ASN A 345 -1.54 -16.99 -32.81
C ASN A 345 -0.83 -17.82 -33.89
N LYS A 346 -0.82 -19.15 -33.74
CA LYS A 346 -0.10 -20.08 -34.61
C LYS A 346 -1.03 -21.21 -35.03
N PRO A 347 -0.87 -21.76 -36.23
CA PRO A 347 -1.57 -22.97 -36.62
C PRO A 347 -1.07 -24.17 -35.81
N ALA A 348 -1.91 -25.19 -35.72
CA ALA A 348 -1.59 -26.46 -35.07
C ALA A 348 -0.38 -27.14 -35.73
N VAL A 349 0.39 -27.89 -34.93
CA VAL A 349 1.51 -28.69 -35.43
C VAL A 349 0.94 -29.90 -36.19
N SER A 350 1.58 -30.30 -37.28
CA SER A 350 1.14 -31.46 -38.08
C SER A 350 1.04 -32.72 -37.21
N GLY A 351 -0.15 -33.31 -37.15
CA GLY A 351 -0.45 -34.50 -36.33
C GLY A 351 -1.06 -34.19 -34.96
N GLU A 352 -1.09 -32.93 -34.54
CA GLU A 352 -1.64 -32.48 -33.25
C GLU A 352 -2.65 -31.33 -33.47
N PRO A 353 -3.85 -31.61 -34.02
CA PRO A 353 -4.86 -30.57 -34.26
C PRO A 353 -5.36 -29.98 -32.95
N TYR A 354 -5.74 -28.70 -32.98
CA TYR A 354 -6.48 -28.09 -31.87
C TYR A 354 -7.88 -28.67 -31.80
N THR A 355 -8.39 -28.90 -30.59
CA THR A 355 -9.67 -29.56 -30.38
C THR A 355 -10.51 -28.87 -29.32
N LEU A 356 -11.83 -28.96 -29.48
CA LEU A 356 -12.81 -28.62 -28.48
C LEU A 356 -13.50 -29.90 -28.01
N SER A 357 -13.42 -30.19 -26.72
CA SER A 357 -13.98 -31.40 -26.13
C SER A 357 -14.69 -31.09 -24.81
N VAL A 358 -15.59 -31.98 -24.41
CA VAL A 358 -16.22 -31.92 -23.08
C VAL A 358 -15.51 -32.94 -22.18
N PRO A 359 -14.82 -32.50 -21.11
CA PRO A 359 -14.20 -33.42 -20.16
C PRO A 359 -15.23 -34.39 -19.58
N GLY A 360 -14.88 -35.68 -19.51
CA GLY A 360 -15.79 -36.73 -19.01
C GLY A 360 -16.64 -37.43 -20.07
N LEU A 361 -16.66 -36.93 -21.31
CA LEU A 361 -17.28 -37.61 -22.46
C LEU A 361 -16.20 -38.11 -23.43
N GLU A 362 -16.03 -39.42 -23.51
CA GLU A 362 -14.99 -40.02 -24.36
C GLU A 362 -15.37 -39.99 -25.85
N GLY A 363 -14.36 -39.75 -26.70
CA GLY A 363 -14.46 -39.92 -28.15
C GLY A 363 -15.13 -38.77 -28.91
N GLN A 364 -15.40 -37.64 -28.26
CA GLN A 364 -16.06 -36.50 -28.88
C GLN A 364 -15.23 -35.23 -28.83
N SER A 365 -14.87 -34.75 -30.01
CA SER A 365 -14.13 -33.51 -30.17
C SER A 365 -14.45 -32.85 -31.50
N ILE A 366 -14.55 -31.53 -31.49
CA ILE A 366 -14.63 -30.70 -32.69
C ILE A 366 -13.24 -30.19 -33.03
N VAL A 367 -12.80 -30.34 -34.28
CA VAL A 367 -11.48 -29.87 -34.70
C VAL A 367 -11.50 -28.36 -34.92
N VAL A 368 -10.52 -27.65 -34.35
CA VAL A 368 -10.34 -26.21 -34.54
C VAL A 368 -9.24 -25.96 -35.57
N VAL A 369 -9.62 -25.39 -36.70
CA VAL A 369 -8.72 -25.10 -37.83
C VAL A 369 -8.34 -23.62 -37.80
N VAL A 370 -7.04 -23.35 -37.78
CA VAL A 370 -6.48 -21.99 -37.89
C VAL A 370 -5.80 -21.87 -39.26
N PRO A 371 -6.23 -20.96 -40.14
CA PRO A 371 -5.65 -20.79 -41.47
C PRO A 371 -4.27 -20.11 -41.47
#